data_AF-A0A1J5XC02-F1
#
_entry.id   AF-A0A1J5XC02-F1
#
_cell.length_a   1.000
_cell.length_b   1.000
_cell.length_c   1.000
_cell.angle_alpha   90.00
_cell.angle_beta   90.00
_cell.angle_gamma   90.00
#
_symmetry.space_group_name_H-M   'P 1'
#
loop_
_entity.id
_entity.type
_entity.pdbx_description
1 polymer ?
#
loop_
_entity_poly.entity_id
_entity_poly.type
_entity_poly.pdbx_seq_one_letter_code
_entity_poly.pdbx_strand_id
1 'polypeptide(L)'
;MSKRTKGSTKQKIKILEEGDEKNNSAELEEIETPGNDEADRACGEELLKRLFEKGGIAKDIENQVHENTKTCNEQYRNHLRRLFLDLSLNKELAEKIKHGEVKPEEVARMSSADMAHEERRAEDELIRLQCLKKTVITRDEMAETDQFKCGKCKQRKTTYYQLQTRSADEPMTTFVSCIVCGNRWKFS
;
A
#
# COMPACT_ATOMS: atom_id res chain seq x y z
N MET A 1 -10.47 16.71 -40.58
CA MET A 1 -10.75 17.82 -39.64
C MET A 1 -12.20 17.76 -39.21
N SER A 2 -12.48 17.99 -37.92
CA SER A 2 -13.80 18.19 -37.28
C SER A 2 -14.75 16.99 -37.20
N LYS A 3 -15.40 16.64 -36.07
CA LYS A 3 -15.50 17.20 -34.71
C LYS A 3 -15.95 16.04 -33.79
N ARG A 4 -15.18 15.71 -32.74
CA ARG A 4 -15.66 14.86 -31.63
C ARG A 4 -16.50 15.73 -30.69
N THR A 5 -17.79 15.46 -30.59
CA THR A 5 -18.67 16.00 -29.53
C THR A 5 -18.38 15.22 -28.26
N LYS A 6 -17.74 15.88 -27.28
CA LYS A 6 -17.51 15.33 -25.94
C LYS A 6 -18.79 15.48 -25.12
N GLY A 7 -19.46 14.38 -24.82
CA GLY A 7 -20.50 14.32 -23.78
C GLY A 7 -19.84 14.27 -22.41
N SER A 8 -20.05 15.33 -21.63
CA SER A 8 -19.63 15.45 -20.23
C SER A 8 -20.76 14.95 -19.33
N THR A 9 -20.49 14.02 -18.41
CA THR A 9 -21.38 13.86 -17.26
C THR A 9 -20.64 13.49 -15.97
N LYS A 10 -20.66 14.48 -15.08
CA LYS A 10 -20.34 14.65 -13.65
C LYS A 10 -19.90 13.44 -12.81
N GLN A 11 -18.75 13.66 -12.13
CA GLN A 11 -18.27 12.94 -10.96
C GLN A 11 -19.26 13.05 -9.78
N LYS A 12 -19.41 11.97 -9.01
CA LYS A 12 -20.09 11.98 -7.70
C LYS A 12 -19.01 11.86 -6.61
N ILE A 13 -18.74 12.98 -5.95
CA ILE A 13 -17.82 13.08 -4.80
C ILE A 13 -18.56 12.51 -3.57
N LYS A 14 -17.93 11.59 -2.84
CA LYS A 14 -18.39 11.21 -1.48
C LYS A 14 -17.97 12.31 -0.52
N ILE A 15 -18.91 13.11 -0.05
CA ILE A 15 -18.74 13.95 1.14
C ILE A 15 -18.78 13.00 2.34
N LEU A 16 -17.72 12.97 3.13
CA LEU A 16 -17.71 12.31 4.43
C LEU A 16 -18.40 13.26 5.41
N GLU A 17 -19.61 12.93 5.82
CA GLU A 17 -20.22 13.54 7.02
C GLU A 17 -20.11 12.55 8.18
N GLU A 18 -19.62 13.07 9.31
CA GLU A 18 -19.52 12.37 10.59
C GLU A 18 -20.91 12.17 11.19
N GLY A 19 -21.17 10.99 11.76
CA GLY A 19 -22.25 10.80 12.73
C GLY A 19 -23.16 9.59 12.49
N ASP A 20 -23.15 8.73 13.51
CA ASP A 20 -24.24 7.87 14.01
C ASP A 20 -24.30 6.40 13.58
N GLU A 21 -23.88 5.58 14.54
CA GLU A 21 -24.12 4.15 14.67
C GLU A 21 -25.62 3.85 14.67
N LYS A 22 -26.09 3.05 13.69
CA LYS A 22 -27.03 1.93 13.84
C LYS A 22 -27.36 1.30 12.49
N ASN A 23 -27.08 0.00 12.39
CA ASN A 23 -27.73 -1.01 11.55
C ASN A 23 -28.03 -0.65 10.08
N ASN A 24 -27.16 -1.06 9.17
CA ASN A 24 -27.62 -1.88 8.05
C ASN A 24 -26.43 -2.61 7.41
N SER A 25 -26.57 -3.92 7.25
CA SER A 25 -25.69 -4.75 6.44
C SER A 25 -25.51 -4.10 5.08
N ALA A 26 -24.28 -3.71 4.75
CA ALA A 26 -23.94 -3.19 3.44
C ALA A 26 -24.08 -4.30 2.40
N GLU A 27 -25.23 -4.34 1.73
CA GLU A 27 -25.39 -5.06 0.47
C GLU A 27 -24.46 -4.41 -0.56
N LEU A 28 -23.44 -5.17 -0.96
CA LEU A 28 -22.63 -4.89 -2.14
C LEU A 28 -23.50 -5.17 -3.36
N GLU A 29 -24.25 -4.17 -3.82
CA GLU A 29 -24.89 -4.25 -5.13
C GLU A 29 -23.82 -4.18 -6.23
N GLU A 30 -23.67 -5.28 -6.97
CA GLU A 30 -22.90 -5.35 -8.20
C GLU A 30 -23.58 -4.47 -9.25
N ILE A 31 -23.02 -3.30 -9.53
CA ILE A 31 -23.48 -2.44 -10.61
C ILE A 31 -22.86 -2.97 -11.91
N GLU A 32 -23.62 -3.75 -12.68
CA GLU A 32 -23.29 -4.07 -14.06
C GLU A 32 -23.33 -2.78 -14.89
N THR A 33 -22.16 -2.32 -15.34
CA THR A 33 -22.09 -1.25 -16.35
C THR A 33 -22.02 -1.88 -17.74
N PRO A 34 -23.07 -1.76 -18.58
CA PRO A 34 -22.99 -2.21 -19.96
C PRO A 34 -22.20 -1.17 -20.76
N GLY A 35 -21.09 -1.57 -21.40
CA GLY A 35 -20.15 -0.58 -21.93
C GLY A 35 -19.09 -1.06 -22.91
N ASN A 36 -19.49 -1.83 -23.93
CA ASN A 36 -18.76 -2.09 -25.18
C ASN A 36 -17.53 -3.02 -25.10
N ASP A 37 -17.78 -4.28 -24.73
CA ASP A 37 -16.79 -5.34 -24.54
C ASP A 37 -15.88 -5.60 -25.76
N GLU A 38 -16.32 -5.28 -26.97
CA GLU A 38 -15.59 -5.57 -28.22
C GLU A 38 -14.51 -4.54 -28.55
N ALA A 39 -14.76 -3.25 -28.28
CA ALA A 39 -13.76 -2.20 -28.48
C ALA A 39 -12.67 -2.21 -27.38
N ASP A 40 -13.06 -2.59 -26.16
CA ASP A 40 -12.12 -2.68 -25.03
C ASP A 40 -11.23 -3.94 -25.11
N ARG A 41 -11.74 -5.05 -25.66
CA ARG A 41 -10.93 -6.24 -25.99
C ARG A 41 -9.94 -5.95 -27.14
N ALA A 42 -10.37 -5.24 -28.18
CA ALA A 42 -9.49 -4.87 -29.31
C ALA A 42 -8.31 -3.96 -28.90
N CYS A 43 -8.51 -3.06 -27.93
CA CYS A 43 -7.46 -2.15 -27.44
C CYS A 43 -6.39 -2.87 -26.59
N GLY A 44 -6.79 -3.91 -25.85
CA GLY A 44 -5.88 -4.74 -25.06
C GLY A 44 -4.98 -5.62 -25.93
N GLU A 45 -5.57 -6.26 -26.93
CA GLU A 45 -4.88 -7.17 -27.85
C GLU A 45 -3.76 -6.45 -28.63
N GLU A 46 -3.96 -5.19 -29.01
CA GLU A 46 -2.98 -4.42 -29.81
C GLU A 46 -1.71 -4.03 -29.02
N LEU A 47 -1.80 -3.86 -27.70
CA LEU A 47 -0.65 -3.49 -26.87
C LEU A 47 0.34 -4.67 -26.72
N LEU A 48 -0.17 -5.86 -26.41
CA LEU A 48 0.67 -7.04 -26.21
C LEU A 48 1.24 -7.60 -27.54
N LYS A 49 0.52 -7.44 -28.64
CA LYS A 49 1.02 -7.77 -30.00
C LYS A 49 2.29 -7.00 -30.38
N ARG A 50 2.51 -5.81 -29.82
CA ARG A 50 3.76 -5.04 -30.06
C ARG A 50 4.97 -5.61 -29.35
N LEU A 51 4.78 -6.33 -28.23
CA LEU A 51 5.88 -6.93 -27.47
C LEU A 51 6.24 -8.34 -27.96
N PHE A 52 5.23 -9.12 -28.34
CA PHE A 52 5.41 -10.50 -28.76
C PHE A 52 5.13 -10.65 -30.26
N GLU A 53 6.19 -10.77 -31.06
CA GLU A 53 6.11 -11.01 -32.52
C GLU A 53 5.36 -12.32 -32.85
N LYS A 54 5.35 -13.29 -31.91
CA LYS A 54 4.53 -14.50 -31.98
C LYS A 54 3.25 -14.29 -31.18
N GLY A 55 2.15 -13.99 -31.87
CA GLY A 55 0.84 -13.66 -31.28
C GLY A 55 0.13 -14.77 -30.50
N GLY A 56 0.74 -15.94 -30.28
CA GLY A 56 0.17 -17.01 -29.46
C GLY A 56 0.22 -16.69 -27.96
N ILE A 57 1.42 -16.40 -27.46
CA ILE A 57 1.66 -16.16 -26.02
C ILE A 57 0.90 -14.91 -25.54
N ALA A 58 0.85 -13.87 -26.37
CA ALA A 58 0.10 -12.65 -26.06
C ALA A 58 -1.39 -12.91 -25.84
N LYS A 59 -2.00 -13.77 -26.66
CA LYS A 59 -3.41 -14.16 -26.53
C LYS A 59 -3.64 -15.00 -25.28
N ASP A 60 -2.71 -15.90 -24.96
CA ASP A 60 -2.81 -16.72 -23.76
C ASP A 60 -2.75 -15.86 -22.49
N ILE A 61 -1.86 -14.87 -22.44
CA ILE A 61 -1.78 -13.91 -21.32
C ILE A 61 -3.07 -13.09 -21.24
N GLU A 62 -3.58 -12.59 -22.37
CA GLU A 62 -4.82 -11.81 -22.41
C GLU A 62 -6.02 -12.61 -21.88
N ASN A 63 -6.16 -13.87 -22.31
CA ASN A 63 -7.21 -14.76 -21.83
C ASN A 63 -7.14 -14.97 -20.31
N GLN A 64 -5.93 -15.16 -19.77
CA GLN A 64 -5.71 -15.33 -18.33
C GLN A 64 -6.03 -14.06 -17.53
N VAL A 65 -5.70 -12.88 -18.08
CA VAL A 65 -6.07 -11.60 -17.47
C VAL A 65 -7.58 -11.42 -17.47
N HIS A 66 -8.25 -11.78 -18.56
CA HIS A 66 -9.70 -11.72 -18.68
C HIS A 66 -10.40 -12.68 -17.71
N GLU A 67 -9.87 -13.88 -17.51
CA GLU A 67 -10.38 -14.85 -16.54
C GLU A 67 -10.29 -14.32 -15.11
N ASN A 68 -9.21 -13.62 -14.78
CA ASN A 68 -9.01 -13.02 -13.45
C ASN A 68 -9.94 -11.82 -13.20
N THR A 69 -10.13 -10.93 -14.17
CA THR A 69 -10.93 -9.71 -13.99
C THR A 69 -12.42 -9.92 -14.24
N LYS A 70 -12.80 -10.99 -14.96
CA LYS A 70 -14.18 -11.42 -15.37
C LYS A 70 -15.00 -10.40 -16.15
N THR A 71 -14.65 -9.11 -16.07
CA THR A 71 -15.31 -7.98 -16.70
C THR A 71 -14.28 -7.19 -17.52
N CYS A 72 -14.70 -6.67 -18.67
CA CYS A 72 -13.87 -5.84 -19.55
C CYS A 72 -13.90 -4.38 -19.09
N ASN A 73 -13.53 -4.14 -17.84
CA ASN A 73 -13.62 -2.82 -17.20
C ASN A 73 -12.30 -2.01 -17.36
N GLU A 74 -12.26 -0.79 -16.86
CA GLU A 74 -11.03 0.02 -16.77
C GLU A 74 -9.89 -0.71 -16.04
N GLN A 75 -10.22 -1.56 -15.06
CA GLN A 75 -9.26 -2.41 -14.35
C GLN A 75 -8.56 -3.41 -15.27
N TYR A 76 -9.27 -4.02 -16.22
CA TYR A 76 -8.69 -4.92 -17.23
C TYR A 76 -7.66 -4.17 -18.10
N ARG A 77 -8.03 -3.00 -18.61
CA ARG A 77 -7.15 -2.15 -19.42
C ARG A 77 -5.93 -1.67 -18.64
N ASN A 78 -6.10 -1.31 -17.37
CA ASN A 78 -4.99 -0.89 -16.52
C ASN A 78 -4.07 -2.07 -16.18
N HIS A 79 -4.60 -3.27 -15.99
CA HIS A 79 -3.80 -4.48 -15.78
C HIS A 79 -2.97 -4.82 -17.02
N LEU A 80 -3.55 -4.77 -18.22
CA LEU A 80 -2.82 -5.00 -19.47
C LEU A 80 -1.75 -3.93 -19.73
N ARG A 81 -2.04 -2.65 -19.46
CA ARG A 81 -1.05 -1.56 -19.57
C ARG A 81 0.09 -1.74 -18.59
N ARG A 82 -0.22 -2.15 -17.35
CA ARG A 82 0.77 -2.45 -16.32
C ARG A 82 1.67 -3.60 -16.76
N LEU A 83 1.10 -4.72 -17.19
CA LEU A 83 1.85 -5.87 -17.71
C LEU A 83 2.72 -5.48 -18.92
N PHE A 84 2.18 -4.68 -19.85
CA PHE A 84 2.96 -4.16 -20.97
C PHE A 84 4.16 -3.34 -20.52
N LEU A 85 3.96 -2.41 -19.57
CA LEU A 85 5.04 -1.56 -19.05
C LEU A 85 6.09 -2.42 -18.33
N ASP A 86 5.66 -3.27 -17.40
CA ASP A 86 6.56 -4.10 -16.58
C ASP A 86 7.38 -5.07 -17.44
N LEU A 87 6.78 -5.67 -18.47
CA LEU A 87 7.48 -6.54 -19.44
C LEU A 87 8.37 -5.75 -20.41
N SER A 88 8.01 -4.50 -20.72
CA SER A 88 8.85 -3.62 -21.56
C SER A 88 10.12 -3.16 -20.82
N LEU A 89 10.03 -3.00 -19.49
CA LEU A 89 11.17 -2.64 -18.65
C LEU A 89 12.10 -3.85 -18.43
N ASN A 90 11.55 -5.04 -18.20
CA ASN A 90 12.32 -6.23 -17.86
C ASN A 90 12.44 -7.19 -19.05
N LYS A 91 13.43 -6.94 -19.90
CA LYS A 91 13.67 -7.75 -21.12
C LYS A 91 13.99 -9.21 -20.82
N GLU A 92 14.72 -9.50 -19.74
CA GLU A 92 15.04 -10.87 -19.33
C GLU A 92 13.79 -11.69 -19.03
N LEU A 93 12.83 -11.11 -18.30
CA LEU A 93 11.57 -11.77 -18.00
C LEU A 93 10.74 -11.99 -19.28
N ALA A 94 10.74 -11.01 -20.18
CA ALA A 94 10.10 -11.16 -21.48
C ALA A 94 10.72 -12.28 -22.34
N GLU A 95 12.03 -12.48 -22.28
CA GLU A 95 12.73 -13.60 -22.93
C GLU A 95 12.40 -14.94 -22.27
N LYS A 96 12.38 -15.03 -20.94
CA LYS A 96 11.95 -16.24 -20.21
C LYS A 96 10.52 -16.64 -20.57
N ILE A 97 9.62 -15.67 -20.74
CA ILE A 97 8.26 -15.90 -21.21
C ILE A 97 8.25 -16.41 -22.67
N LYS A 98 9.08 -15.84 -23.56
CA LYS A 98 9.22 -16.31 -24.95
C LYS A 98 9.76 -17.74 -25.02
N HIS A 99 10.64 -18.13 -24.11
CA HIS A 99 11.20 -19.48 -24.01
C HIS A 99 10.26 -20.47 -23.30
N GLY A 100 9.18 -19.99 -22.67
CA GLY A 100 8.19 -20.82 -21.99
C GLY A 100 8.60 -21.27 -20.59
N GLU A 101 9.60 -20.63 -19.98
CA GLU A 101 10.01 -20.91 -18.60
C GLU A 101 8.97 -20.44 -17.58
N VAL A 102 8.28 -19.34 -17.89
CA VAL A 102 7.23 -18.76 -17.05
C VAL A 102 5.87 -18.96 -17.73
N LYS A 103 4.91 -19.49 -16.98
CA LYS A 103 3.56 -19.77 -17.50
C LYS A 103 2.74 -18.48 -17.64
N PRO A 104 1.89 -18.33 -18.68
CA PRO A 104 1.02 -17.17 -18.84
C PRO A 104 0.11 -16.89 -17.64
N GLU A 105 -0.36 -17.95 -16.96
CA GLU A 105 -1.18 -17.83 -15.75
C GLU A 105 -0.45 -17.13 -14.59
N GLU A 106 0.84 -17.40 -14.45
CA GLU A 106 1.68 -16.81 -13.41
C GLU A 106 1.92 -15.33 -13.71
N VAL A 107 2.13 -14.99 -14.98
CA VAL A 107 2.28 -13.61 -15.47
C VAL A 107 1.02 -12.77 -15.22
N ALA A 108 -0.16 -13.37 -15.37
CA ALA A 108 -1.41 -12.66 -15.10
C ALA A 108 -1.61 -12.34 -13.60
N ARG A 109 -1.03 -13.15 -12.70
CA ARG A 109 -1.18 -13.02 -11.25
C ARG A 109 -0.08 -12.19 -10.57
N MET A 110 1.12 -12.13 -11.15
CA MET A 110 2.25 -11.41 -10.54
C MET A 110 2.00 -9.90 -10.38
N SER A 111 2.50 -9.36 -9.26
CA SER A 111 2.47 -7.93 -8.99
C SER A 111 3.61 -7.21 -9.71
N SER A 112 3.55 -5.89 -9.79
CA SER A 112 4.63 -5.10 -10.44
C SER A 112 5.93 -5.15 -9.65
N ALA A 113 5.86 -5.39 -8.34
CA ALA A 113 7.05 -5.62 -7.52
C ALA A 113 7.72 -6.96 -7.88
N ASP A 114 6.93 -7.99 -8.15
CA ASP A 114 7.45 -9.31 -8.52
C ASP A 114 8.04 -9.30 -9.93
N MET A 115 7.50 -8.49 -10.84
CA MET A 115 8.02 -8.39 -12.23
C MET A 115 9.30 -7.57 -12.36
N ALA A 116 9.70 -6.80 -11.35
CA ALA A 116 10.90 -5.98 -11.38
C ALA A 116 12.18 -6.83 -11.57
N HIS A 117 13.23 -6.20 -12.10
CA HIS A 117 14.56 -6.80 -12.19
C HIS A 117 15.01 -7.35 -10.84
N GLU A 118 15.69 -8.51 -10.84
CA GLU A 118 16.04 -9.24 -9.62
C GLU A 118 16.82 -8.36 -8.63
N GLU A 119 17.80 -7.61 -9.12
CA GLU A 119 18.59 -6.67 -8.32
C GLU A 119 17.71 -5.60 -7.65
N ARG A 120 16.78 -4.99 -8.40
CA ARG A 120 15.87 -3.99 -7.86
C ARG A 120 14.91 -4.59 -6.84
N ARG A 121 14.42 -5.81 -7.08
CA ARG A 121 13.55 -6.51 -6.14
C ARG A 121 14.25 -6.75 -4.81
N ALA A 122 15.51 -7.19 -4.86
CA ALA A 122 16.33 -7.39 -3.67
C ALA A 122 16.60 -6.07 -2.93
N GLU A 123 16.89 -4.99 -3.64
CA GLU A 123 17.07 -3.65 -3.06
C GLU A 123 15.78 -3.15 -2.36
N ASP A 124 14.64 -3.26 -3.03
CA ASP A 124 13.34 -2.84 -2.50
C ASP A 124 12.95 -3.66 -1.26
N GLU A 125 13.24 -4.96 -1.25
CA GLU A 125 13.06 -5.83 -0.08
C GLU A 125 13.95 -5.38 1.09
N LEU A 126 15.21 -5.06 0.81
CA LEU A 126 16.16 -4.60 1.82
C LEU A 126 15.72 -3.26 2.41
N ILE A 127 15.26 -2.33 1.57
CA ILE A 127 14.67 -1.05 2.00
C ILE A 127 13.43 -1.28 2.86
N ARG A 128 12.54 -2.18 2.44
CA ARG A 128 11.33 -2.53 3.19
C ARG A 128 11.67 -3.08 4.57
N LEU A 129 12.62 -4.01 4.65
CA LEU A 129 13.10 -4.57 5.91
C LEU A 129 13.75 -3.51 6.80
N GLN A 130 14.53 -2.59 6.23
CA GLN A 130 15.11 -1.47 6.96
C GLN A 130 14.06 -0.52 7.52
N CYS A 131 13.03 -0.19 6.73
CA CYS A 131 11.92 0.64 7.18
C CYS A 131 11.16 -0.02 8.33
N LEU A 132 10.84 -1.31 8.22
CA LEU A 132 10.22 -2.08 9.31
C LEU A 132 11.08 -2.11 10.57
N LYS A 133 12.40 -2.30 10.42
CA LYS A 133 13.32 -2.29 11.55
C LYS A 133 13.33 -0.94 12.27
N LYS A 134 13.29 0.17 11.52
CA LYS A 134 13.28 1.53 12.10
C LYS A 134 11.98 1.78 12.88
N THR A 135 10.82 1.38 12.35
CA THR A 135 9.53 1.66 13.00
C THR A 135 9.28 0.84 14.26
N VAL A 136 9.74 -0.41 14.31
CA VAL A 136 9.51 -1.30 15.46
C VAL A 136 10.41 -0.93 16.66
N ILE A 137 11.56 -0.30 16.42
CA ILE A 137 12.57 -0.02 17.46
C ILE A 137 12.31 1.32 18.18
N THR A 138 11.61 2.27 17.56
CA THR A 138 11.31 3.57 18.18
C THR A 138 10.09 3.52 19.10
N ARG A 139 10.20 2.80 20.23
CA ARG A 139 9.55 3.32 21.44
C ARG A 139 10.47 4.43 21.91
N ASP A 140 10.03 5.67 21.78
CA ASP A 140 10.82 6.85 22.14
C ASP A 140 11.65 6.57 23.39
N GLU A 141 12.96 6.60 23.24
CA GLU A 141 13.90 6.57 24.36
C GLU A 141 13.65 7.87 25.14
N MET A 142 12.62 7.87 25.98
CA MET A 142 12.37 8.96 26.90
C MET A 142 13.64 9.12 27.73
N ALA A 143 14.22 10.33 27.72
CA ALA A 143 15.47 10.62 28.40
C ALA A 143 15.46 10.05 29.83
N GLU A 144 16.22 8.98 30.04
CA GLU A 144 16.29 8.31 31.32
C GLU A 144 17.19 9.09 32.28
N THR A 145 16.75 9.23 33.51
CA THR A 145 17.52 9.84 34.60
C THR A 145 17.62 8.87 35.76
N ASP A 146 18.76 8.91 36.46
CA ASP A 146 19.00 8.18 37.70
C ASP A 146 18.69 9.01 38.96
N GLN A 147 18.15 10.22 38.81
CA GLN A 147 17.88 11.11 39.94
C GLN A 147 16.87 10.52 40.94
N PHE A 148 15.89 9.76 40.46
CA PHE A 148 14.82 9.21 41.31
C PHE A 148 14.88 7.67 41.40
N LYS A 149 14.66 7.13 42.60
CA LYS A 149 14.55 5.68 42.83
C LYS A 149 13.09 5.27 42.90
N CYS A 150 12.68 4.28 42.10
CA CYS A 150 11.32 3.78 42.13
C CYS A 150 11.01 3.04 43.45
N GLY A 151 9.90 3.37 44.11
CA GLY A 151 9.47 2.68 45.33
C GLY A 151 9.04 1.22 45.13
N LYS A 152 8.53 0.86 43.93
CA LYS A 152 8.06 -0.50 43.62
C LYS A 152 9.18 -1.45 43.21
N CYS A 153 9.89 -1.14 42.12
CA CYS A 153 10.93 -2.01 41.59
C CYS A 153 12.35 -1.70 42.11
N LYS A 154 12.52 -0.62 42.89
CA LYS A 154 13.81 -0.17 43.46
C LYS A 154 14.90 0.20 42.44
N GLN A 155 14.59 0.16 41.14
CA GLN A 155 15.49 0.61 40.07
C GLN A 155 15.45 2.14 39.92
N ARG A 156 16.53 2.72 39.41
CA ARG A 156 16.67 4.17 39.19
C ARG A 156 16.35 4.63 37.76
N LYS A 157 15.92 3.71 36.89
CA LYS A 157 15.48 4.00 35.52
C LYS A 157 14.12 4.73 35.52
N THR A 158 14.18 6.06 35.53
CA THR A 158 13.01 6.94 35.61
C THR A 158 13.07 8.05 34.57
N THR A 159 11.90 8.55 34.16
CA THR A 159 11.76 9.76 33.36
C THR A 159 11.02 10.79 34.18
N TYR A 160 11.36 12.07 34.02
CA TYR A 160 10.67 13.14 34.71
C TYR A 160 10.39 14.31 33.78
N TYR A 161 9.34 15.04 34.12
CA TYR A 161 9.05 16.34 33.56
C TYR A 161 8.54 17.25 34.67
N GLN A 162 8.84 18.54 34.56
CA GLN A 162 8.42 19.54 35.52
C GLN A 162 7.27 20.34 34.95
N LEU A 163 6.24 20.54 35.75
CA LEU A 163 5.08 21.34 35.39
C LEU A 163 4.69 22.20 36.59
N GLN A 164 4.47 23.49 36.34
CA GLN A 164 3.92 24.38 37.35
C GLN A 164 2.43 24.09 37.52
N THR A 165 2.03 23.54 38.67
CA THR A 165 0.64 23.17 38.95
C THR A 165 -0.01 24.01 40.06
N ARG A 166 0.77 24.90 40.69
CA ARG A 166 0.35 25.75 41.82
C ARG A 166 0.75 27.22 41.54
N SER A 167 0.40 28.13 42.45
CA SER A 167 0.65 29.57 42.31
C SER A 167 2.15 29.87 42.10
N ALA A 168 2.45 31.08 41.61
CA ALA A 168 3.81 31.49 41.27
C ALA A 168 4.79 31.50 42.46
N ASP A 169 4.27 31.55 43.69
CA ASP A 169 5.07 31.55 44.92
C ASP A 169 5.52 30.15 45.38
N GLU A 170 5.04 29.09 44.71
CA GLU A 170 5.42 27.71 45.03
C GLU A 170 6.31 27.11 43.93
N PRO A 171 7.27 26.24 44.28
CA PRO A 171 8.16 25.63 43.30
C PRO A 171 7.41 24.71 42.32
N MET A 172 8.00 24.47 41.14
CA MET A 172 7.43 23.57 40.14
C MET A 172 7.24 22.15 40.68
N THR A 173 6.16 21.48 40.26
CA THR A 173 5.93 20.07 40.61
C THR A 173 6.66 19.17 39.63
N THR A 174 7.44 18.22 40.15
CA THR A 174 8.13 17.23 39.32
C THR A 174 7.30 15.96 39.22
N PHE A 175 6.92 15.55 38.00
CA PHE A 175 6.25 14.29 37.72
C PHE A 175 7.29 13.26 37.31
N VAL A 176 7.30 12.11 37.98
CA VAL A 176 8.26 11.03 37.73
C VAL A 176 7.53 9.78 37.31
N SER A 177 8.00 9.13 36.26
CA SER A 177 7.51 7.85 35.74
C SER A 177 8.64 6.83 35.69
N CYS A 178 8.43 5.64 36.25
CA CYS A 178 9.38 4.55 36.15
C CYS A 178 9.22 3.84 34.80
N ILE A 179 10.31 3.75 34.02
CA ILE A 179 10.31 3.09 32.71
C ILE A 179 10.10 1.57 32.86
N VAL A 180 10.56 0.99 33.97
CA VAL A 180 10.62 -0.46 34.17
C VAL A 180 9.29 -1.05 34.62
N CYS A 181 8.62 -0.40 35.58
CA CYS A 181 7.36 -0.91 36.15
C CYS A 181 6.14 0.00 35.88
N GLY A 182 6.32 1.10 35.15
CA GLY A 182 5.25 2.05 34.82
C GLY A 182 4.71 2.86 36.01
N ASN A 183 5.33 2.77 37.19
CA ASN A 183 4.86 3.51 38.37
C ASN A 183 5.04 5.01 38.18
N ARG A 184 4.01 5.81 38.49
CA ARG A 184 4.05 7.27 38.39
C ARG A 184 3.81 7.90 39.75
N TRP A 185 4.55 8.95 40.08
CA TRP A 185 4.39 9.73 41.31
C TRP A 185 4.81 11.18 41.10
N LYS A 186 4.44 12.06 42.05
CA LYS A 186 4.78 13.49 42.05
C LYS A 186 5.69 13.83 43.21
N PHE A 187 6.57 14.80 43.00
CA PHE A 187 7.41 15.44 44.01
C PHE A 187 7.09 16.94 44.01
N SER A 188 6.66 17.46 45.16
CA SER A 188 6.29 18.87 45.39
C SER A 188 7.23 19.48 46.42
#